data_AF-A0A956Z5P9-F1
#
_entry.id   AF-A0A956Z5P9-F1
#
_cell.length_a   1.000
_cell.length_b   1.000
_cell.length_c   1.000
_cell.angle_alpha   90.00
_cell.angle_beta   90.00
_cell.angle_gamma   90.00
#
_symmetry.space_group_name_H-M   'P 1'
#
loop_
_entity.id
_entity.type
_entity.pdbx_description
1 polymer ?
#
loop_
_entity_poly.entity_id
_entity_poly.type
_entity_poly.pdbx_seq_one_letter_code
_entity_poly.pdbx_strand_id
1 'polypeptide(L)'
;MNDFLDTLKNLLAGKEKARAEAGIEEVAEAPSKEELLGTVCHYTCTKMCYGTRGESSQCCKLGNRDFIIGKVHDPERFLKDLEEYLGEPVRYEDVFIDYREGSLMFPERSCWQNPENYPAMRIVSDPKLGFPCRFLNENGMCSVHEIKPQTCRSYYCDYLQDILSNLQEKL
;
A
#
# COMPACT_ATOMS: atom_id res chain seq x y z
N MET A 1 16.29 -0.60 18.15
CA MET A 1 16.39 -1.73 17.21
C MET A 1 16.47 -3.09 17.92
N ASN A 2 17.10 -3.21 19.09
CA ASN A 2 17.15 -4.48 19.86
C ASN A 2 15.80 -4.94 20.43
N ASP A 3 14.96 -4.00 20.87
CA ASP A 3 13.67 -4.29 21.54
C ASP A 3 12.65 -5.06 20.66
N PHE A 4 12.68 -4.85 19.34
CA PHE A 4 11.82 -5.57 18.39
C PHE A 4 12.28 -7.01 18.18
N LEU A 5 13.58 -7.23 18.07
CA LEU A 5 14.16 -8.58 17.93
C LEU A 5 13.95 -9.39 19.21
N ASP A 6 14.05 -8.75 20.38
CA ASP A 6 13.81 -9.40 21.66
C ASP A 6 12.33 -9.71 21.88
N THR A 7 11.42 -8.83 21.44
CA THR A 7 9.98 -9.09 21.42
C THR A 7 9.64 -10.26 20.48
N LEU A 8 10.25 -10.31 19.28
CA LEU A 8 10.05 -11.41 18.33
C LEU A 8 10.56 -12.74 18.92
N LYS A 9 11.75 -12.74 19.53
CA LYS A 9 12.32 -13.92 20.21
C LYS A 9 11.43 -14.42 21.35
N ASN A 10 10.89 -13.52 22.17
CA ASN A 10 10.01 -13.89 23.29
C ASN A 10 8.65 -14.42 22.80
N LEU A 11 8.10 -13.88 21.72
CA LEU A 11 6.89 -14.38 21.06
C LEU A 11 7.09 -15.77 20.46
N LEU A 12 8.26 -16.01 19.85
CA LEU A 12 8.62 -17.32 19.30
C LEU A 12 8.84 -18.34 20.43
N ALA A 13 9.57 -17.98 21.49
CA ALA A 13 9.81 -18.84 22.64
C ALA A 13 8.52 -19.20 23.41
N GLY A 14 7.58 -18.25 23.53
CA GLY A 14 6.27 -18.50 24.15
C GLY A 14 5.40 -19.47 23.36
N LYS A 15 5.48 -19.43 22.01
CA LYS A 15 4.79 -20.37 21.13
C LYS A 15 5.39 -21.78 21.18
N GLU A 16 6.72 -21.88 21.33
CA GLU A 16 7.40 -23.17 21.48
C GLU A 16 7.01 -23.89 22.78
N LYS A 17 6.89 -23.15 23.89
CA LYS A 17 6.47 -23.72 25.18
C LYS A 17 5.03 -24.24 25.15
N ALA A 18 4.11 -23.50 24.53
CA ALA A 18 2.72 -23.94 24.36
C ALA A 18 2.57 -25.15 23.41
N ARG A 19 3.50 -25.30 22.44
CA ARG A 19 3.53 -26.45 21.50
C ARG A 19 4.06 -27.73 22.15
N ALA A 20 5.08 -27.62 22.99
CA ALA A 20 5.66 -28.76 23.71
C ALA A 20 4.65 -29.40 24.68
N GLU A 21 3.78 -28.59 25.30
CA GLU A 21 2.74 -29.06 26.23
C GLU A 21 1.55 -29.72 25.52
N ALA A 22 1.38 -29.52 24.21
CA ALA A 22 0.23 -30.01 23.43
C ALA A 22 0.46 -31.35 22.71
N GLY A 23 1.68 -31.87 22.65
CA GLY A 23 1.98 -33.17 22.00
C GLY A 23 1.71 -33.21 20.49
N ILE A 24 1.64 -32.05 19.83
CA ILE A 24 1.44 -31.92 18.38
C ILE A 24 2.80 -31.66 17.74
N GLU A 25 3.47 -32.72 17.27
CA GLU A 25 4.61 -32.60 16.35
C GLU A 25 4.09 -32.30 14.93
N GLU A 26 3.53 -31.10 14.74
CA GLU A 26 3.59 -30.48 13.41
C GLU A 26 4.96 -29.85 13.29
N VAL A 27 5.83 -30.45 12.48
CA VAL A 27 7.07 -29.82 12.03
C VAL A 27 6.65 -28.62 11.19
N ALA A 28 6.48 -27.47 11.85
CA ALA A 28 6.20 -26.22 11.15
C ALA A 28 7.42 -25.92 10.27
N GLU A 29 7.28 -26.13 8.97
CA GLU A 29 8.30 -25.79 8.00
C GLU A 29 8.70 -24.32 8.19
N ALA A 30 10.00 -24.05 8.09
CA ALA A 30 10.47 -22.67 8.12
C ALA A 30 9.84 -21.89 6.97
N PRO A 31 9.38 -20.65 7.19
CA PRO A 31 8.77 -19.86 6.14
C PRO A 31 9.76 -19.65 4.99
N SER A 32 9.25 -19.73 3.77
CA SER A 32 9.96 -19.37 2.55
C SER A 32 10.39 -17.90 2.56
N LYS A 33 11.35 -17.57 1.68
CA LYS A 33 11.79 -16.19 1.47
C LYS A 33 10.62 -15.29 1.09
N GLU A 34 9.73 -15.77 0.23
CA GLU A 34 8.53 -15.08 -0.23
C GLU A 34 7.56 -14.81 0.92
N GLU A 35 7.32 -15.79 1.81
CA GLU A 35 6.45 -15.62 2.97
C GLU A 35 7.01 -14.61 3.98
N LEU A 36 8.34 -14.62 4.20
CA LEU A 36 9.01 -13.65 5.05
C LEU A 36 8.89 -12.23 4.47
N LEU A 37 9.18 -12.05 3.18
CA LEU A 37 9.06 -10.76 2.51
C LEU A 37 7.62 -10.25 2.52
N GLY A 38 6.64 -11.13 2.27
CA GLY A 38 5.22 -10.81 2.34
C GLY A 38 4.79 -10.35 3.73
N THR A 39 5.24 -11.06 4.77
CA THR A 39 4.95 -10.71 6.18
C THR A 39 5.53 -9.35 6.56
N VAL A 40 6.79 -9.09 6.18
CA VAL A 40 7.46 -7.81 6.46
C VAL A 40 6.81 -6.67 5.69
N CYS A 41 6.45 -6.89 4.43
CA CYS A 41 5.70 -5.93 3.62
C CYS A 41 4.35 -5.59 4.28
N HIS A 42 3.57 -6.61 4.67
CA HIS A 42 2.29 -6.44 5.33
C HIS A 42 2.42 -5.65 6.63
N TYR A 43 3.34 -6.06 7.52
CA TYR A 43 3.57 -5.36 8.79
C TYR A 43 3.99 -3.90 8.56
N THR A 44 4.91 -3.66 7.62
CA THR A 44 5.40 -2.32 7.32
C THR A 44 4.28 -1.42 6.81
N CYS A 45 3.49 -1.88 5.84
CA CYS A 45 2.40 -1.10 5.26
C CYS A 45 1.24 -0.83 6.23
N THR A 46 1.01 -1.72 7.20
CA THR A 46 -0.16 -1.63 8.12
C THR A 46 0.16 -1.07 9.49
N LYS A 47 1.44 -1.05 9.91
CA LYS A 47 1.86 -0.61 11.25
C LYS A 47 2.98 0.42 11.27
N MET A 48 3.73 0.57 10.17
CA MET A 48 4.92 1.42 10.07
C MET A 48 4.95 2.17 8.72
N CYS A 49 3.80 2.63 8.23
CA CYS A 49 3.68 3.17 6.88
C CYS A 49 4.57 4.42 6.72
N TYR A 50 5.43 4.45 5.69
CA TYR A 50 6.48 5.47 5.50
C TYR A 50 7.35 5.70 6.76
N GLY A 51 7.57 4.66 7.56
CA GLY A 51 8.39 4.74 8.78
C GLY A 51 7.68 5.36 9.98
N THR A 52 6.40 5.72 9.85
CA THR A 52 5.63 6.29 10.96
C THR A 52 4.84 5.19 11.67
N ARG A 53 5.12 5.01 12.96
CA ARG A 53 4.48 3.97 13.78
C ARG A 53 2.99 4.27 13.97
N GLY A 54 2.16 3.25 13.77
CA GLY A 54 0.70 3.35 13.90
C GLY A 54 0.00 3.90 12.66
N GLU A 55 0.74 4.37 11.66
CA GLU A 55 0.18 4.88 10.42
C GLU A 55 -0.01 3.78 9.37
N SER A 56 -1.04 3.98 8.53
CA SER A 56 -1.38 3.10 7.42
C SER A 56 -1.97 3.87 6.24
N SER A 57 -1.85 3.27 5.05
CA SER A 57 -2.46 3.74 3.80
C SER A 57 -2.05 5.15 3.39
N GLN A 58 -0.84 5.57 3.79
CA GLN A 58 -0.30 6.87 3.43
C GLN A 58 -0.21 7.00 1.90
N CYS A 59 0.16 5.97 1.12
CA CYS A 59 0.13 6.06 -0.35
C CYS A 59 -1.25 6.47 -0.93
N CYS A 60 -2.34 6.20 -0.20
CA CYS A 60 -3.69 6.61 -0.57
C CYS A 60 -4.15 7.92 0.09
N LYS A 61 -3.50 8.40 1.15
CA LYS A 61 -3.78 9.67 1.82
C LYS A 61 -2.80 10.71 1.31
N LEU A 62 -3.14 11.48 0.27
CA LEU A 62 -2.23 12.51 -0.26
C LEU A 62 -1.80 13.48 0.84
N GLY A 63 -2.76 13.95 1.64
CA GLY A 63 -2.54 14.94 2.69
C GLY A 63 -1.87 16.20 2.13
N ASN A 64 -0.78 16.62 2.76
CA ASN A 64 0.05 17.76 2.34
C ASN A 64 1.24 17.37 1.46
N ARG A 65 1.33 16.11 0.99
CA ARG A 65 2.50 15.65 0.23
C ARG A 65 2.44 16.05 -1.23
N ASP A 66 3.59 16.41 -1.78
CA ASP A 66 3.81 16.54 -3.22
C ASP A 66 4.10 15.16 -3.81
N PHE A 67 3.04 14.40 -4.08
CA PHE A 67 3.16 12.99 -4.44
C PHE A 67 2.08 12.54 -5.41
N ILE A 68 2.48 11.75 -6.40
CA ILE A 68 1.63 10.90 -7.23
C ILE A 68 2.32 9.54 -7.25
N ILE A 69 1.59 8.44 -7.02
CA ILE A 69 2.15 7.07 -7.05
C ILE A 69 2.87 6.82 -8.39
N GLY A 70 2.28 7.31 -9.47
CA GLY A 70 2.79 7.27 -10.83
C GLY A 70 1.65 7.16 -11.82
N LYS A 71 2.02 7.15 -13.11
CA LYS A 71 1.10 6.93 -14.22
C LYS A 71 0.42 5.56 -14.09
N VAL A 72 -0.89 5.53 -14.24
CA VAL A 72 -1.65 4.28 -14.38
C VAL A 72 -1.37 3.71 -15.76
N HIS A 73 -0.77 2.52 -15.80
CA HIS A 73 -0.33 1.88 -17.04
C HIS A 73 -1.38 0.98 -17.70
N ASP A 74 -2.43 0.63 -16.95
CA ASP A 74 -3.50 -0.28 -17.35
C ASP A 74 -4.91 0.32 -17.15
N PRO A 75 -5.17 1.58 -17.55
CA PRO A 75 -6.40 2.27 -17.19
C PRO A 75 -7.66 1.62 -17.81
N GLU A 76 -7.60 1.13 -19.05
CA GLU A 76 -8.74 0.49 -19.71
C GLU A 76 -9.10 -0.83 -19.05
N ARG A 77 -8.10 -1.63 -18.67
CA ARG A 77 -8.30 -2.88 -17.95
C ARG A 77 -8.93 -2.59 -16.58
N PHE A 78 -8.38 -1.63 -15.85
CA PHE A 78 -8.91 -1.29 -14.53
C PHE A 78 -10.35 -0.75 -14.58
N LEU A 79 -10.69 0.08 -15.57
CA LEU A 79 -12.07 0.55 -15.75
C LEU A 79 -13.04 -0.61 -16.01
N LYS A 80 -12.68 -1.53 -16.89
CA LYS A 80 -13.51 -2.71 -17.18
C LYS A 80 -13.74 -3.56 -15.92
N ASP A 81 -12.66 -3.88 -15.20
CA ASP A 81 -12.74 -4.66 -13.96
C ASP A 81 -13.59 -3.93 -12.90
N LEU A 82 -13.53 -2.59 -12.88
CA LEU A 82 -14.30 -1.76 -11.96
C LEU A 82 -15.79 -1.70 -12.32
N GLU A 83 -16.14 -1.61 -13.61
CA GLU A 83 -17.53 -1.71 -14.08
C GLU A 83 -18.15 -3.05 -13.72
N GLU A 84 -17.41 -4.14 -13.93
CA GLU A 84 -17.84 -5.49 -13.53
C GLU A 84 -17.99 -5.60 -12.00
N TYR A 85 -17.08 -5.01 -11.24
CA TYR A 85 -17.10 -5.02 -9.77
C TYR A 85 -18.26 -4.21 -9.17
N LEU A 86 -18.59 -3.06 -9.76
CA LEU A 86 -19.67 -2.17 -9.28
C LEU A 86 -21.04 -2.55 -9.86
N GLY A 87 -21.08 -3.21 -11.01
CA GLY A 87 -22.32 -3.54 -11.72
C GLY A 87 -22.95 -2.33 -12.43
N GLU A 88 -22.19 -1.28 -12.68
CA GLU A 88 -22.64 -0.06 -13.34
C GLU A 88 -21.54 0.54 -14.25
N PRO A 89 -21.90 1.35 -15.27
CA PRO A 89 -20.92 2.01 -16.12
C PRO A 89 -20.05 3.01 -15.33
N VAL A 90 -18.75 3.06 -15.67
CA VAL A 90 -17.79 3.91 -14.97
C VAL A 90 -17.12 4.86 -15.96
N ARG A 91 -17.11 6.15 -15.62
CA ARG A 91 -16.44 7.16 -16.44
C ARG A 91 -14.97 7.25 -16.10
N TYR A 92 -14.15 7.49 -17.11
CA TYR A 92 -12.70 7.64 -16.96
C TYR A 92 -12.34 8.73 -15.95
N GLU A 93 -12.98 9.89 -16.09
CA GLU A 93 -12.82 11.08 -15.27
C GLU A 93 -13.32 10.89 -13.83
N ASP A 94 -14.14 9.88 -13.53
CA ASP A 94 -14.50 9.56 -12.14
C ASP A 94 -13.40 8.76 -11.43
N VAL A 95 -12.48 8.17 -12.17
CA VAL A 95 -11.45 7.23 -11.66
C VAL A 95 -10.04 7.80 -11.77
N PHE A 96 -9.77 8.60 -12.80
CA PHE A 96 -8.46 9.15 -13.07
C PHE A 96 -8.48 10.66 -13.20
N ILE A 97 -7.32 11.26 -12.95
CA ILE A 97 -7.01 12.68 -13.16
C ILE A 97 -6.04 12.77 -14.35
N ASP A 98 -6.26 13.73 -15.25
CA ASP A 98 -5.32 14.06 -16.32
C ASP A 98 -4.36 15.20 -15.91
N TYR A 99 -3.33 15.43 -16.73
CA TYR A 99 -2.31 16.45 -16.43
C TYR A 99 -2.89 17.86 -16.29
N ARG A 100 -3.84 18.24 -17.15
CA ARG A 100 -4.40 19.60 -17.14
C ARG A 100 -5.18 19.83 -15.85
N GLU A 101 -5.99 18.88 -15.44
CA GLU A 101 -6.73 18.96 -14.19
C GLU A 101 -5.79 18.94 -12.99
N GLY A 102 -4.88 17.95 -12.91
CA GLY A 102 -4.00 17.80 -11.78
C GLY A 102 -3.08 19.01 -11.55
N SER A 103 -2.52 19.57 -12.64
CA SER A 103 -1.66 20.76 -12.55
C SER A 103 -2.41 21.99 -12.02
N LEU A 104 -3.69 22.13 -12.35
CA LEU A 104 -4.56 23.20 -11.83
C LEU A 104 -4.99 22.96 -10.38
N MET A 105 -5.16 21.70 -9.96
CA MET A 105 -5.53 21.36 -8.60
C MET A 105 -4.42 21.69 -7.58
N PHE A 106 -3.15 21.48 -7.95
CA PHE A 106 -2.01 21.75 -7.08
C PHE A 106 -0.86 22.43 -7.85
N PRO A 107 -1.01 23.72 -8.20
CA PRO A 107 -0.01 24.46 -8.96
C PRO A 107 1.35 24.54 -8.25
N GLU A 108 1.36 24.44 -6.92
CA GLU A 108 2.56 24.49 -6.09
C GLU A 108 3.31 23.16 -5.93
N ARG A 109 2.70 22.04 -6.37
CA ARG A 109 3.23 20.68 -6.17
C ARG A 109 3.95 20.19 -7.42
N SER A 110 5.26 20.07 -7.35
CA SER A 110 6.13 19.73 -8.48
C SER A 110 5.82 18.38 -9.13
N CYS A 111 5.45 17.34 -8.37
CA CYS A 111 5.04 16.05 -8.94
C CYS A 111 3.76 16.19 -9.77
N TRP A 112 2.88 17.12 -9.43
CA TRP A 112 1.64 17.40 -10.16
C TRP A 112 1.87 18.22 -11.43
N GLN A 113 3.04 18.85 -11.56
CA GLN A 113 3.47 19.58 -12.75
C GLN A 113 4.23 18.69 -13.76
N ASN A 114 4.39 17.39 -13.50
CA ASN A 114 5.04 16.46 -14.43
C ASN A 114 3.99 15.65 -15.23
N PRO A 115 3.85 15.84 -16.56
CA PRO A 115 2.88 15.11 -17.38
C PRO A 115 3.11 13.60 -17.42
N GLU A 116 4.34 13.13 -17.17
CA GLU A 116 4.66 11.69 -17.16
C GLU A 116 4.03 10.93 -15.99
N ASN A 117 3.51 11.64 -14.98
CA ASN A 117 2.80 11.04 -13.86
C ASN A 117 1.32 10.71 -14.16
N TYR A 118 0.84 11.02 -15.37
CA TYR A 118 -0.58 10.94 -15.72
C TYR A 118 -0.87 9.86 -16.80
N PRO A 119 -2.05 9.21 -16.76
CA PRO A 119 -3.17 9.46 -15.82
C PRO A 119 -2.86 9.01 -14.40
N ALA A 120 -3.26 9.82 -13.43
CA ALA A 120 -3.08 9.55 -12.00
C ALA A 120 -4.39 9.02 -11.40
N MET A 121 -4.29 8.25 -10.32
CA MET A 121 -5.48 7.84 -9.55
C MET A 121 -6.22 9.06 -9.02
N ARG A 122 -7.55 9.07 -9.15
CA ARG A 122 -8.36 10.18 -8.65
C ARG A 122 -8.35 10.26 -7.13
N ILE A 123 -8.15 11.49 -6.65
CA ILE A 123 -8.33 11.89 -5.28
C ILE A 123 -9.63 12.67 -5.14
N VAL A 124 -10.19 12.67 -3.93
CA VAL A 124 -11.39 13.43 -3.58
C VAL A 124 -11.06 14.36 -2.41
N SER A 125 -11.61 15.57 -2.39
CA SER A 125 -11.45 16.45 -1.22
C SER A 125 -12.24 15.88 -0.04
N ASP A 126 -11.59 15.78 1.11
CA ASP A 126 -12.19 15.28 2.34
C ASP A 126 -11.75 16.18 3.53
N PRO A 127 -12.68 16.65 4.38
CA PRO A 127 -12.34 17.53 5.51
C PRO A 127 -11.40 16.91 6.54
N LYS A 128 -11.39 15.58 6.69
CA LYS A 128 -10.58 14.85 7.68
C LYS A 128 -9.29 14.30 7.09
N LEU A 129 -9.35 13.80 5.86
CA LEU A 129 -8.27 13.10 5.17
C LEU A 129 -7.54 13.99 4.14
N GLY A 130 -8.02 15.22 3.94
CA GLY A 130 -7.50 16.20 2.99
C GLY A 130 -7.86 15.83 1.56
N PHE A 131 -7.08 14.91 0.99
CA PHE A 131 -7.21 14.47 -0.40
C PHE A 131 -6.94 12.97 -0.56
N PRO A 132 -7.77 12.08 0.02
CA PRO A 132 -7.62 10.65 -0.16
C PRO A 132 -7.90 10.22 -1.61
N CYS A 133 -7.30 9.09 -2.01
CA CYS A 133 -7.73 8.33 -3.18
C CYS A 133 -9.22 7.99 -3.07
N ARG A 134 -9.95 8.09 -4.18
CA ARG A 134 -11.39 7.79 -4.25
C ARG A 134 -11.75 6.40 -3.70
N PHE A 135 -10.85 5.44 -3.82
CA PHE A 135 -11.07 4.05 -3.37
C PHE A 135 -10.60 3.79 -1.94
N LEU A 136 -10.19 4.80 -1.18
CA LEU A 136 -9.87 4.64 0.24
C LEU A 136 -11.16 4.72 1.07
N ASN A 137 -11.52 3.64 1.74
CA ASN A 137 -12.67 3.62 2.63
C ASN A 137 -12.36 4.21 4.02
N GLU A 138 -13.39 4.37 4.84
CA GLU A 138 -13.30 4.95 6.19
C GLU A 138 -12.40 4.15 7.14
N ASN A 139 -12.27 2.84 6.91
CA ASN A 139 -11.37 1.97 7.67
C ASN A 139 -9.90 2.10 7.22
N GLY A 140 -9.61 3.01 6.28
CA GLY A 140 -8.29 3.19 5.70
C GLY A 140 -7.87 2.04 4.79
N MET A 141 -8.82 1.28 4.24
CA MET A 141 -8.54 0.17 3.31
C MET A 141 -8.95 0.54 1.88
N CYS A 142 -8.25 -0.02 0.90
CA CYS A 142 -8.65 0.10 -0.50
C CYS A 142 -9.90 -0.75 -0.75
N SER A 143 -10.99 -0.13 -1.20
CA SER A 143 -12.26 -0.81 -1.50
C SER A 143 -12.17 -1.76 -2.69
N VAL A 144 -11.26 -1.48 -3.64
CA VAL A 144 -11.07 -2.25 -4.87
C VAL A 144 -9.80 -3.11 -4.81
N HIS A 145 -9.49 -3.67 -3.63
CA HIS A 145 -8.17 -4.23 -3.35
C HIS A 145 -7.70 -5.28 -4.37
N GLU A 146 -8.59 -6.20 -4.73
CA GLU A 146 -8.30 -7.32 -5.63
C GLU A 146 -8.03 -6.87 -7.06
N ILE A 147 -8.74 -5.83 -7.50
CA ILE A 147 -8.72 -5.34 -8.89
C ILE A 147 -7.87 -4.08 -9.07
N LYS A 148 -7.05 -3.69 -8.08
CA LYS A 148 -6.22 -2.48 -8.18
C LYS A 148 -5.40 -2.45 -9.49
N PRO A 149 -5.19 -1.25 -10.07
CA PRO A 149 -4.34 -1.11 -11.24
C PRO A 149 -2.90 -1.53 -10.92
N GLN A 150 -2.17 -1.93 -11.95
CA GLN A 150 -0.81 -2.44 -11.84
C GLN A 150 0.09 -1.45 -11.10
N THR A 151 -0.03 -0.16 -11.39
CA THR A 151 0.74 0.91 -10.74
C THR A 151 0.57 0.90 -9.23
N CYS A 152 -0.64 0.66 -8.71
CA CYS A 152 -0.86 0.55 -7.26
C CYS A 152 -0.41 -0.80 -6.70
N ARG A 153 -0.51 -1.89 -7.48
CA ARG A 153 -0.14 -3.25 -7.05
C ARG A 153 1.37 -3.42 -6.90
N SER A 154 2.16 -2.80 -7.78
CA SER A 154 3.62 -2.88 -7.77
C SER A 154 4.31 -1.71 -7.05
N TYR A 155 3.54 -0.78 -6.46
CA TYR A 155 4.12 0.36 -5.77
C TYR A 155 4.70 -0.03 -4.42
N TYR A 156 5.98 0.25 -4.23
CA TYR A 156 6.65 0.29 -2.93
C TYR A 156 7.20 1.69 -2.71
N CYS A 157 6.91 2.31 -1.56
CA CYS A 157 7.55 3.57 -1.19
C CYS A 157 9.00 3.33 -0.80
N ASP A 158 9.81 4.38 -0.88
CA ASP A 158 11.26 4.33 -0.61
C ASP A 158 11.57 3.64 0.72
N TYR A 159 10.83 3.96 1.78
CA TYR A 159 10.98 3.30 3.09
C TYR A 159 10.78 1.78 3.04
N LEU A 160 9.76 1.31 2.31
CA LEU A 160 9.53 -0.12 2.14
C LEU A 160 10.58 -0.76 1.23
N GLN A 161 10.99 -0.07 0.17
CA GLN A 161 12.06 -0.53 -0.73
C GLN A 161 13.36 -0.74 0.05
N ASP A 162 13.72 0.20 0.91
CA ASP A 162 14.90 0.11 1.78
C ASP A 162 14.82 -1.12 2.70
N ILE A 163 13.67 -1.34 3.34
CA ILE A 163 13.47 -2.51 4.22
C ILE A 163 13.61 -3.81 3.43
N LEU A 164 12.93 -3.92 2.29
CA LEU A 164 12.92 -5.15 1.49
C LEU A 164 14.31 -5.45 0.93
N SER A 165 15.04 -4.43 0.46
CA SER A 165 16.40 -4.58 -0.05
C SER A 165 17.35 -5.08 1.04
N ASN A 166 17.32 -4.45 2.21
CA ASN A 166 18.12 -4.86 3.37
C ASN A 166 17.79 -6.27 3.87
N LEU A 167 16.54 -6.72 3.74
CA LEU A 167 16.14 -8.06 4.14
C LEU A 167 16.58 -9.10 3.11
N GLN A 168 16.45 -8.80 1.82
CA GLN A 168 16.86 -9.68 0.73
C GLN A 168 18.35 -9.99 0.73
N GLU A 169 19.20 -9.04 1.14
CA GLU A 169 20.64 -9.26 1.31
C GLU A 169 20.99 -10.22 2.46
N LYS A 170 20.05 -10.42 3.39
CA LYS A 170 20.25 -11.22 4.62
C LYS A 170 19.54 -12.57 4.60
N LEU A 171 18.69 -12.81 3.58
CA LEU A 171 17.97 -14.06 3.32
C LEU A 171 18.56 -14.79 2.12
#